data_AF-Q6KC98-F1
#
_entry.id   AF-Q6KC98-F1
#
_cell.length_a   1.000
_cell.length_b   1.000
_cell.length_c   1.000
_cell.angle_alpha   90.00
_cell.angle_beta   90.00
_cell.angle_gamma   90.00
#
_symmetry.space_group_name_H-M   'P 1'
#
loop_
_entity.id
_entity.type
_entity.pdbx_description
1 polymer ?
#
loop_
_entity_poly.entity_id
_entity_poly.type
_entity_poly.pdbx_seq_one_letter_code
_entity_poly.pdbx_strand_id
1 'polypeptide(L)'
;YLQSVKEFDEETVKQIDGPYRETVLDPIGKFSNYFTEIDEAIKKRAHKKIDYEQCKSKVRRLVDKPAKDAAKLPRAEKELSMAKEIYDELNDQLKAELPQLIALRVPFYDPSFEALVKIQLRFCTEGYSRLAQIQQYLNRIPAAAMAAGSMRRRAQFAL
;
A
#
# COMPACT_ATOMS: atom_id res chain seq x y z
N TYR A 1 -16.79 -10.58 34.54
CA TYR A 1 -17.41 -9.72 33.51
C TYR A 1 -16.44 -8.65 33.03
N LEU A 2 -16.19 -7.56 33.78
CA LEU A 2 -15.31 -6.48 33.31
C LEU A 2 -13.87 -6.95 33.00
N GLN A 3 -13.32 -7.82 33.85
CA GLN A 3 -12.00 -8.43 33.64
C GLN A 3 -11.97 -9.32 32.39
N SER A 4 -12.98 -10.18 32.21
CA SER A 4 -13.12 -11.06 31.05
C SER A 4 -13.31 -10.31 29.73
N VAL A 5 -13.94 -9.13 29.75
CA VAL A 5 -14.07 -8.24 28.59
C VAL A 5 -12.75 -7.56 28.26
N LYS A 6 -11.98 -7.13 29.27
CA LYS A 6 -10.65 -6.53 29.07
C LYS A 6 -9.63 -7.54 28.54
N GLU A 7 -9.61 -8.74 29.10
CA GLU A 7 -8.75 -9.84 28.62
C GLU A 7 -9.10 -10.23 27.19
N PHE A 8 -10.39 -10.25 26.86
CA PHE A 8 -10.85 -10.47 25.49
C PHE A 8 -10.35 -9.38 24.54
N ASP A 9 -10.50 -8.11 24.91
CA ASP A 9 -10.06 -6.99 24.08
C ASP A 9 -8.54 -7.04 23.84
N GLU A 10 -7.73 -7.21 24.89
CA GLU A 10 -6.27 -7.28 24.78
C GLU A 10 -5.77 -8.49 23.98
N GLU A 11 -6.36 -9.67 24.20
CA GLU A 11 -5.96 -10.90 23.51
C GLU A 11 -6.38 -10.88 22.03
N THR A 12 -7.57 -10.36 21.76
CA THR A 12 -8.12 -10.28 20.39
C THR A 12 -7.40 -9.23 19.56
N VAL A 13 -7.11 -8.07 20.13
CA VAL A 13 -6.30 -7.03 19.47
C VAL A 13 -4.92 -7.58 19.12
N LYS A 14 -4.23 -8.26 20.05
CA LYS A 14 -2.90 -8.83 19.78
C LYS A 14 -2.92 -9.88 18.67
N GLN A 15 -3.96 -10.71 18.61
CA GLN A 15 -4.05 -11.78 17.61
C GLN A 15 -4.49 -11.30 16.22
N ILE A 16 -5.08 -10.10 16.11
CA ILE A 16 -5.52 -9.51 14.85
C ILE A 16 -4.48 -8.54 14.29
N ASP A 17 -3.89 -7.72 15.14
CA ASP A 17 -3.02 -6.62 14.74
C ASP A 17 -1.80 -7.10 13.94
N GLY A 18 -1.10 -8.13 14.43
CA GLY A 18 0.05 -8.71 13.74
C GLY A 18 -0.29 -9.23 12.33
N PRO A 19 -1.20 -10.20 12.19
CA PRO A 19 -1.60 -10.71 10.89
C PRO A 19 -2.18 -9.64 9.97
N TYR A 20 -3.00 -8.71 10.49
CA TYR A 20 -3.55 -7.62 9.69
C TYR A 20 -2.45 -6.70 9.15
N ARG A 21 -1.48 -6.35 9.98
CA ARG A 21 -0.35 -5.53 9.55
C ARG A 21 0.48 -6.23 8.48
N GLU A 22 0.88 -7.46 8.71
CA GLU A 22 1.77 -8.20 7.81
C GLU A 22 1.11 -8.57 6.47
N THR A 23 -0.18 -8.88 6.48
CA THR A 23 -0.89 -9.39 5.29
C THR A 23 -1.73 -8.35 4.56
N VAL A 24 -2.05 -7.22 5.21
CA VAL A 24 -2.88 -6.16 4.63
C VAL A 24 -2.13 -4.83 4.58
N LEU A 25 -1.72 -4.27 5.72
CA LEU A 25 -1.13 -2.93 5.75
C LEU A 25 0.22 -2.85 5.03
N ASP A 26 1.14 -3.76 5.37
CA ASP A 26 2.50 -3.74 4.82
C ASP A 26 2.52 -4.00 3.30
N PRO A 27 1.76 -4.96 2.73
CA PRO A 27 1.66 -5.12 1.28
C PRO A 27 1.08 -3.89 0.59
N ILE A 28 0.01 -3.28 1.13
CA ILE A 28 -0.57 -2.05 0.57
C ILE A 28 0.44 -0.90 0.60
N GLY A 29 1.16 -0.74 1.71
CA GLY A 29 2.22 0.26 1.81
C GLY A 29 3.34 0.04 0.79
N LYS A 30 3.79 -1.21 0.64
CA LYS A 30 4.82 -1.58 -0.34
C LYS A 30 4.37 -1.29 -1.77
N PHE A 31 3.16 -1.69 -2.16
CA PHE A 31 2.65 -1.41 -3.49
C PHE A 31 2.49 0.09 -3.75
N SER A 32 2.03 0.84 -2.74
CA SER A 32 1.88 2.29 -2.84
C SER A 32 3.22 2.99 -3.09
N ASN A 33 4.32 2.48 -2.52
CA ASN A 33 5.65 3.06 -2.72
C ASN A 33 6.15 2.96 -4.17
N TYR A 34 5.74 1.94 -4.95
CA TYR A 34 6.09 1.87 -6.37
C TYR A 34 5.57 3.09 -7.15
N PHE A 35 4.40 3.63 -6.79
CA PHE A 35 3.89 4.83 -7.46
C PHE A 35 4.76 6.06 -7.22
N THR A 36 5.40 6.17 -6.05
CA THR A 36 6.36 7.25 -5.77
C THR A 36 7.56 7.16 -6.70
N GLU A 37 8.12 5.96 -6.89
CA GLU A 37 9.26 5.75 -7.80
C GLU A 37 8.87 6.02 -9.26
N ILE A 38 7.68 5.59 -9.67
CA ILE A 38 7.12 5.86 -11.00
C ILE A 38 6.89 7.35 -11.22
N ASP A 39 6.39 8.08 -10.24
CA ASP A 39 6.22 9.53 -10.33
C ASP A 39 7.54 10.24 -10.56
N GLU A 40 8.61 9.83 -9.86
CA GLU A 40 9.95 10.36 -10.09
C GLU A 40 10.49 10.01 -11.49
N ALA A 41 10.24 8.80 -11.97
CA ALA A 41 10.59 8.40 -13.34
C ALA A 41 9.84 9.23 -14.40
N ILE A 42 8.54 9.49 -14.20
CA ILE A 42 7.71 10.33 -15.07
C ILE A 42 8.25 11.77 -15.08
N LYS A 43 8.58 12.34 -13.92
CA LYS A 43 9.20 13.68 -13.80
C LYS A 43 10.52 13.74 -14.54
N LYS A 44 11.39 12.75 -14.35
CA LYS A 44 12.69 12.66 -15.04
C LYS A 44 12.53 12.58 -16.55
N ARG A 45 11.62 11.74 -17.05
CA ARG A 45 11.28 11.65 -18.49
C ARG A 45 10.73 12.98 -19.02
N ALA A 46 9.86 13.67 -18.27
CA ALA A 46 9.34 14.98 -18.67
C ALA A 46 10.45 16.03 -18.78
N HIS A 47 11.41 16.03 -17.85
CA HIS A 47 12.58 16.91 -17.92
C HIS A 47 13.45 16.61 -19.15
N LYS A 48 13.73 15.32 -19.42
CA LYS A 48 14.50 14.91 -20.61
C LYS A 48 13.80 15.20 -21.94
N LYS A 49 12.48 15.22 -21.96
CA LYS A 49 11.73 15.71 -23.12
C LYS A 49 12.03 17.18 -23.42
N ILE A 50 12.13 18.02 -22.38
CA ILE A 50 12.45 19.44 -22.53
C ILE A 50 13.87 19.60 -23.08
N ASP A 51 14.86 18.89 -22.54
CA ASP A 51 16.25 18.89 -23.03
C ASP A 51 16.31 18.50 -24.52
N TYR A 52 15.59 17.45 -24.90
CA TYR A 52 15.49 16.98 -26.29
C TYR A 52 14.89 18.05 -27.22
N GLU A 53 13.76 18.66 -26.85
CA GLU A 53 13.12 19.71 -27.66
C GLU A 53 13.98 20.97 -27.77
N GLN A 54 14.75 21.32 -26.72
CA GLN A 54 15.72 22.43 -26.78
C GLN A 54 16.85 22.13 -27.78
N CYS A 55 17.42 20.93 -27.76
CA CYS A 55 18.44 20.51 -28.71
C CYS A 55 17.89 20.51 -30.15
N LYS A 56 16.65 20.05 -30.34
CA LYS A 56 15.97 20.03 -31.63
C LYS A 56 15.77 21.44 -32.19
N SER A 57 15.34 22.37 -31.34
CA SER A 57 15.22 23.80 -31.67
C SER A 57 16.57 24.43 -32.02
N LYS A 58 17.64 24.08 -31.28
CA LYS A 58 19.01 24.54 -31.56
C LYS A 58 19.51 24.09 -32.93
N VAL A 59 19.34 22.80 -33.26
CA VAL A 59 19.70 22.25 -34.59
C VAL A 59 18.92 22.96 -35.69
N ARG A 60 17.59 23.09 -35.54
CA ARG A 60 16.75 23.79 -36.52
C ARG A 60 17.24 25.22 -36.79
N ARG A 61 17.56 25.99 -35.75
CA ARG A 61 18.10 27.35 -35.89
C ARG A 61 19.43 27.39 -36.66
N LEU A 62 20.31 26.41 -36.45
CA LEU A 62 21.60 26.32 -37.14
C LEU A 62 21.45 25.87 -38.60
N VAL A 63 20.42 25.09 -38.93
CA VAL A 63 20.07 24.74 -40.31
C VAL A 63 19.48 25.96 -41.04
N ASP A 64 18.50 26.63 -40.43
CA ASP A 64 17.83 27.81 -41.02
C ASP A 64 18.82 28.98 -41.21
N LYS A 65 19.78 29.13 -40.28
CA LYS A 65 20.83 30.14 -40.34
C LYS A 65 22.20 29.52 -40.02
N PRO A 66 22.92 29.06 -41.06
CA PRO A 66 24.24 28.45 -40.89
C PRO A 66 25.21 29.37 -40.14
N ALA A 67 25.91 28.79 -39.16
CA ALA A 67 26.93 29.52 -38.41
C ALA A 67 28.21 29.67 -39.23
N LYS A 68 28.99 30.72 -38.96
CA LYS A 68 30.33 30.91 -39.56
C LYS A 68 31.28 29.74 -39.26
N ASP A 69 31.13 29.14 -38.08
CA ASP A 69 31.88 27.96 -37.67
C ASP A 69 31.12 26.70 -38.11
N ALA A 70 31.66 26.01 -39.12
CA ALA A 70 31.08 24.80 -39.69
C ALA A 70 31.01 23.62 -38.69
N ALA A 71 31.79 23.65 -37.61
CA ALA A 71 31.74 22.60 -36.59
C ALA A 71 30.53 22.72 -35.64
N LYS A 72 29.82 23.85 -35.63
CA LYS A 72 28.69 24.07 -34.70
C LYS A 72 27.49 23.19 -34.98
N LEU A 73 27.14 23.00 -36.25
CA LEU A 73 25.99 22.17 -36.62
C LEU A 73 26.25 20.69 -36.28
N PRO A 74 27.38 20.06 -36.69
CA PRO A 74 27.70 18.68 -36.31
C PRO A 74 27.72 18.45 -34.78
N ARG A 75 28.22 19.42 -34.01
CA ARG A 75 28.21 19.34 -32.54
C ARG A 75 26.78 19.37 -31.97
N ALA A 76 25.94 20.28 -32.46
CA ALA A 76 24.55 20.35 -32.03
C ALA A 76 23.72 19.12 -32.44
N GLU A 77 24.01 18.52 -33.60
CA GLU A 77 23.40 17.25 -34.04
C GLU A 77 23.81 16.09 -33.14
N LYS A 78 25.08 16.03 -32.71
CA LYS A 78 25.54 15.04 -31.73
C LYS A 78 24.84 15.20 -30.38
N GLU A 79 24.73 16.44 -29.88
CA GLU A 79 23.98 16.74 -28.65
C GLU A 79 22.50 16.32 -28.77
N LEU A 80 21.87 16.59 -29.92
CA LEU A 80 20.50 16.17 -30.21
C LEU A 80 20.34 14.64 -30.20
N SER A 81 21.27 13.89 -30.80
CA SER A 81 21.25 12.42 -30.79
C SER A 81 21.31 11.89 -29.36
N MET A 82 22.25 12.40 -28.56
CA MET A 82 22.39 11.99 -27.15
C MET A 82 21.15 12.32 -26.32
N ALA A 83 20.59 13.53 -26.47
CA ALA A 83 19.38 13.92 -25.76
C ALA A 83 18.16 13.07 -26.18
N LYS A 84 18.07 12.72 -27.47
CA LYS A 84 17.03 11.84 -28.00
C LYS A 84 17.13 10.43 -27.41
N GLU A 85 18.32 9.83 -27.44
CA GLU A 85 18.56 8.47 -26.90
C GLU A 85 18.14 8.38 -25.43
N ILE A 86 18.57 9.33 -24.60
CA ILE A 86 18.23 9.38 -23.16
C ILE A 86 16.71 9.52 -22.95
N TYR A 87 16.06 10.39 -23.72
CA TYR A 87 14.61 10.57 -23.61
C TYR A 87 13.85 9.33 -24.07
N ASP A 88 14.22 8.75 -25.22
CA ASP A 88 13.55 7.60 -25.80
C ASP A 88 13.69 6.37 -24.89
N GLU A 89 14.87 6.13 -24.30
CA GLU A 89 15.09 5.08 -23.30
C GLU A 89 14.11 5.19 -22.12
N LEU A 90 14.06 6.34 -21.45
CA LEU A 90 13.15 6.57 -20.33
C LEU A 90 11.67 6.48 -20.74
N ASN A 91 11.35 7.00 -21.92
CA ASN A 91 10.00 7.02 -22.44
C ASN A 91 9.49 5.61 -22.77
N ASP A 92 10.33 4.78 -23.38
CA ASP A 92 9.97 3.44 -23.80
C ASP A 92 9.96 2.47 -22.62
N GLN A 93 10.86 2.65 -21.65
CA GLN A 93 10.77 1.98 -20.36
C GLN A 93 9.42 2.23 -19.68
N LEU A 94 9.02 3.51 -19.52
CA LEU A 94 7.73 3.84 -18.91
C LEU A 94 6.53 3.28 -19.68
N LYS A 95 6.57 3.32 -21.02
CA LYS A 95 5.52 2.73 -21.86
C LYS A 95 5.40 1.21 -21.67
N ALA A 96 6.52 0.52 -21.45
CA ALA A 96 6.54 -0.91 -21.23
C ALA A 96 6.07 -1.27 -19.81
N GLU A 97 6.56 -0.55 -18.80
CA GLU A 97 6.37 -0.91 -17.38
C GLU A 97 5.02 -0.45 -16.80
N LEU A 98 4.52 0.74 -17.16
CA LEU A 98 3.26 1.26 -16.61
C LEU A 98 2.06 0.33 -16.82
N PRO A 99 1.82 -0.25 -18.02
CA PRO A 99 0.73 -1.20 -18.20
C PRO A 99 0.89 -2.46 -17.34
N GLN A 100 2.13 -2.92 -17.13
CA GLN A 100 2.41 -4.10 -16.30
C GLN A 100 2.12 -3.81 -14.83
N LEU A 101 2.56 -2.66 -14.29
CA LEU A 101 2.26 -2.23 -12.93
C LEU A 101 0.74 -2.14 -12.70
N ILE A 102 0.03 -1.54 -13.66
CA ILE A 102 -1.43 -1.42 -13.63
C ILE A 102 -2.08 -2.80 -13.60
N ALA A 103 -1.62 -3.75 -14.43
CA ALA A 103 -2.13 -5.11 -14.47
C ALA A 103 -1.87 -5.88 -13.16
N LEU A 104 -0.73 -5.62 -12.50
CA LEU A 104 -0.36 -6.27 -11.24
C LEU A 104 -1.25 -5.87 -10.04
N ARG A 105 -2.01 -4.78 -10.12
CA ARG A 105 -2.84 -4.30 -8.98
C ARG A 105 -3.77 -5.39 -8.41
N VAL A 106 -4.39 -6.19 -9.28
CA VAL A 106 -5.37 -7.21 -8.88
C VAL A 106 -4.65 -8.38 -8.21
N PRO A 107 -3.75 -9.11 -8.90
CA PRO A 107 -3.08 -10.27 -8.29
C PRO A 107 -2.22 -9.89 -7.07
N PHE A 108 -1.78 -8.63 -6.97
CA PHE A 108 -1.06 -8.16 -5.79
C PHE A 108 -1.97 -7.99 -4.57
N TYR A 109 -3.18 -7.46 -4.74
CA TYR A 109 -4.11 -7.21 -3.63
C TYR A 109 -5.02 -8.38 -3.29
N ASP A 110 -5.22 -9.33 -4.20
CA ASP A 110 -6.05 -10.52 -3.97
C ASP A 110 -5.70 -11.25 -2.65
N PRO A 111 -4.43 -11.56 -2.34
CA PRO A 111 -4.07 -12.21 -1.07
C PRO A 111 -4.37 -11.34 0.15
N SER A 112 -4.21 -10.02 0.05
CA SER A 112 -4.53 -9.09 1.13
C SER A 112 -6.03 -9.01 1.39
N PHE A 113 -6.85 -9.01 0.34
CA PHE A 113 -8.31 -9.10 0.48
C PHE A 113 -8.73 -10.43 1.10
N GLU A 114 -8.16 -11.55 0.64
CA GLU A 114 -8.44 -12.87 1.21
C GLU A 114 -8.05 -12.94 2.69
N ALA A 115 -6.86 -12.43 3.05
CA ALA A 115 -6.40 -12.39 4.42
C ALA A 115 -7.30 -11.51 5.30
N LEU A 116 -7.73 -10.35 4.81
CA LEU A 116 -8.66 -9.47 5.51
C LEU A 116 -9.98 -10.17 5.84
N VAL A 117 -10.57 -10.84 4.86
CA VAL A 117 -11.82 -11.61 5.06
C VAL A 117 -11.62 -12.73 6.08
N LYS A 118 -10.50 -13.46 6.02
CA LYS A 118 -10.18 -14.53 6.99
C LYS A 118 -9.99 -13.98 8.41
N ILE A 119 -9.31 -12.84 8.57
CA ILE A 119 -9.12 -12.18 9.86
C ILE A 119 -10.47 -11.77 10.45
N GLN A 120 -11.33 -11.13 9.65
CA GLN A 120 -12.67 -10.72 10.08
C GLN A 120 -13.54 -11.92 10.45
N LEU A 121 -13.53 -12.98 9.63
CA LEU A 121 -14.27 -14.21 9.90
C LEU A 121 -13.83 -14.86 11.22
N ARG A 122 -12.51 -14.95 11.45
CA ARG A 122 -11.95 -15.49 12.69
C ARG A 122 -12.40 -14.66 13.90
N PHE A 123 -12.26 -13.34 13.82
CA PHE A 123 -12.70 -12.42 14.88
C PHE A 123 -14.16 -12.61 15.24
N CYS A 124 -15.05 -12.60 14.24
CA CYS A 124 -16.49 -12.76 14.45
C CYS A 124 -16.84 -14.14 15.04
N THR A 125 -16.18 -15.20 14.57
CA THR A 125 -16.43 -16.58 15.04
C THR A 125 -15.99 -16.77 16.50
N GLU A 126 -14.81 -16.26 16.84
CA GLU A 126 -14.27 -16.33 18.21
C GLU A 126 -15.08 -15.45 19.16
N GLY A 127 -15.42 -14.23 18.73
CA GLY A 127 -16.29 -13.32 19.49
C GLY A 127 -17.66 -13.94 19.77
N TYR A 128 -18.31 -14.52 18.75
CA TYR A 128 -19.59 -15.21 18.91
C TYR A 128 -19.49 -16.38 19.90
N SER A 129 -18.47 -17.23 19.75
CA SER A 129 -18.25 -18.40 20.60
C SER A 129 -18.05 -18.01 22.07
N ARG A 130 -17.29 -16.95 22.35
CA ARG A 130 -17.08 -16.46 23.72
C ARG A 130 -18.34 -15.79 24.30
N LEU A 131 -19.10 -15.02 23.51
CA LEU A 131 -20.38 -14.46 23.95
C LEU A 131 -21.38 -15.55 24.33
N ALA A 132 -21.45 -16.63 23.56
CA ALA A 132 -22.28 -17.79 23.88
C ALA A 132 -21.87 -18.45 25.20
N GLN A 133 -20.56 -18.57 25.48
CA GLN A 133 -20.06 -19.09 26.76
C GLN A 133 -20.44 -18.19 27.95
N ILE A 134 -20.31 -16.87 27.80
CA ILE A 134 -20.73 -15.90 28.83
C ILE A 134 -22.24 -16.01 29.08
N GLN A 135 -23.05 -16.11 28.03
CA GLN A 135 -24.50 -16.27 28.15
C GLN A 135 -24.87 -17.54 28.91
N GLN A 136 -24.21 -18.67 28.63
CA GLN A 136 -24.41 -19.92 29.38
C GLN A 136 -24.04 -19.78 30.86
N TYR A 137 -22.94 -19.08 31.17
CA TYR A 137 -22.56 -18.82 32.56
C TYR A 137 -23.60 -17.97 33.29
N LEU A 138 -24.08 -16.89 32.66
CA LEU A 138 -25.11 -16.00 33.24
C LEU A 138 -26.43 -16.74 33.48
N ASN A 139 -26.86 -17.60 32.55
CA ASN A 139 -28.09 -18.38 32.69
C ASN A 139 -28.04 -19.41 33.82
N ARG A 140 -26.84 -19.81 34.27
CA ARG A 140 -26.65 -20.73 35.41
C ARG A 140 -26.70 -20.02 36.77
N ILE A 141 -26.72 -18.69 36.79
CA ILE A 141 -26.84 -17.92 38.04
C ILE A 141 -28.33 -17.76 38.39
N PRO A 142 -28.78 -18.18 39.59
CA PRO A 142 -30.16 -17.96 40.00
C PRO A 142 -30.49 -16.46 40.05
N ALA A 143 -31.67 -16.07 39.54
CA ALA A 143 -32.10 -14.66 39.49
C ALA A 143 -32.02 -13.94 40.85
N ALA A 144 -32.22 -14.66 41.96
CA ALA A 144 -32.08 -14.14 43.32
C ALA A 144 -30.64 -13.69 43.67
N ALA A 145 -29.60 -14.37 43.15
CA ALA A 145 -28.20 -14.03 43.39
C ALA A 145 -27.72 -12.82 42.55
N MET A 146 -28.38 -12.56 41.40
CA MET A 146 -28.13 -11.38 40.57
C MET A 146 -28.71 -10.12 41.21
N ALA A 147 -29.89 -10.22 41.83
CA ALA A 147 -30.58 -9.11 42.49
C ALA A 147 -29.93 -8.67 43.82
N ALA A 148 -29.29 -9.60 44.55
CA ALA A 148 -28.73 -9.33 45.88
C ALA A 148 -27.37 -8.59 45.89
N GLY A 149 -26.84 -8.14 44.73
CA GLY A 149 -25.56 -7.42 44.65
C GLY A 149 -24.33 -8.25 45.06
N SER A 150 -24.46 -9.57 45.26
CA SER A 150 -23.37 -10.44 45.74
C SER A 150 -22.31 -10.75 44.69
N MET A 151 -22.43 -10.20 43.47
CA MET A 151 -21.50 -10.40 42.35
C MET A 151 -20.04 -10.10 42.69
N ARG A 152 -19.75 -9.24 43.67
CA ARG A 152 -18.38 -8.79 43.97
C ARG A 152 -17.50 -9.80 44.70
N ARG A 153 -18.06 -10.83 45.35
CA ARG A 153 -17.28 -11.72 46.23
C ARG A 153 -17.01 -13.13 45.69
N ARG A 154 -17.80 -13.62 44.71
CA ARG A 154 -17.67 -15.01 44.21
C ARG A 154 -16.78 -15.17 42.98
N ALA A 155 -16.54 -14.10 42.22
CA ALA A 155 -15.64 -14.15 41.05
C ALA A 155 -14.14 -14.16 41.42
N GLN A 156 -13.80 -13.95 42.70
CA GLN A 156 -12.41 -13.89 43.18
C GLN A 156 -11.86 -15.27 43.62
N PHE A 157 -12.71 -16.30 43.66
CA PHE A 157 -12.37 -17.64 44.16
C PHE A 157 -12.56 -18.75 43.11
N ALA A 158 -12.86 -18.40 41.85
CA ALA A 158 -13.04 -19.35 40.75
C ALA A 158 -12.03 -19.15 39.60
N LEU A 159 -10.99 -18.35 39.84
CA LEU A 159 -9.74 -18.24 39.06
C LEU A 159 -8.58 -18.58 40.01
#